data_AF-A0A9W9ZQS5-F1
#
_entry.id   AF-A0A9W9ZQS5-F1
#
_cell.length_a   1.000
_cell.length_b   1.000
_cell.length_c   1.000
_cell.angle_alpha   90.00
_cell.angle_beta   90.00
_cell.angle_gamma   90.00
#
_symmetry.space_group_name_H-M   'P 1'
#
loop_
_entity.id
_entity.type
_entity.pdbx_description
1 polymer ?
#
loop_
_entity_poly.entity_id
_entity_poly.type
_entity_poly.pdbx_seq_one_letter_code
_entity_poly.pdbx_strand_id
1 'polypeptide(L)'
;MSQANSAFLAAICLLILSVASSAETRKEAKVLILGAGLSGITAAKTLLENNITDFYVLEGQDYIGGRIHAVQFEGFTIETGANWVHLLNDEDTAPLVKRKKETEMSGVWCNYSDVIIRDENGQDITDWEIIHTFDNKIEEKIEEFQWTRKRRNMPDIPARVGLQLIGWKSNRPIEKVLEYFRLDFEHAKPPDLVSFYQLFSKGKDFFVSDPRGYGLFTKICTSL
;
A
#
# COMPACT_ATOMS: atom_id res chain seq x y z
N MET A 1 -49.93 53.20 7.20
CA MET A 1 -49.50 52.07 6.34
C MET A 1 -48.15 52.29 5.63
N SER A 2 -47.53 53.48 5.67
CA SER A 2 -46.24 53.75 5.00
C SER A 2 -45.00 53.27 5.77
N GLN A 3 -44.96 53.41 7.11
CA GLN A 3 -43.78 53.03 7.92
C GLN A 3 -43.54 51.51 8.03
N ALA A 4 -44.60 50.70 7.99
CA ALA A 4 -44.48 49.23 8.11
C ALA A 4 -43.77 48.60 6.91
N ASN A 5 -43.95 49.15 5.71
CA ASN A 5 -43.30 48.65 4.50
C ASN A 5 -41.80 49.03 4.45
N SER A 6 -41.43 50.20 4.99
CA SER A 6 -40.03 50.64 5.09
C SER A 6 -39.22 49.80 6.08
N ALA A 7 -39.80 49.45 7.23
CA ALA A 7 -39.14 48.58 8.22
C ALA A 7 -38.97 47.14 7.70
N PHE A 8 -39.95 46.64 6.94
CA PHE A 8 -39.91 45.30 6.35
C PHE A 8 -38.87 45.19 5.22
N LEU A 9 -38.78 46.21 4.35
CA LEU A 9 -37.74 46.29 3.31
C LEU A 9 -36.33 46.46 3.91
N ALA A 10 -36.18 47.27 4.96
CA ALA A 10 -34.90 47.42 5.66
C ALA A 10 -34.47 46.11 6.35
N ALA A 11 -35.39 45.38 6.98
CA ALA A 11 -35.11 44.09 7.60
C ALA A 11 -34.73 43.01 6.57
N ILE A 12 -35.36 43.01 5.39
CA ILE A 12 -35.00 42.11 4.28
C ILE A 12 -33.61 42.48 3.72
N CYS A 13 -33.30 43.77 3.55
CA CYS A 13 -31.96 44.20 3.13
C CYS A 13 -30.87 43.82 4.14
N LEU A 14 -31.13 43.95 5.46
CA LEU A 14 -30.20 43.51 6.51
C LEU A 14 -30.02 41.98 6.54
N LEU A 15 -31.08 41.21 6.28
CA LEU A 15 -30.96 39.75 6.15
C LEU A 15 -30.12 39.37 4.91
N ILE A 16 -30.36 40.00 3.76
CA ILE A 16 -29.58 39.75 2.52
C ILE A 16 -28.10 40.15 2.70
N LEU A 17 -27.82 41.23 3.45
CA LEU A 17 -26.45 41.63 3.79
C LEU A 17 -25.77 40.66 4.76
N SER A 18 -26.51 40.04 5.69
CA SER A 18 -25.95 39.03 6.62
C SER A 18 -25.61 37.70 5.95
N VAL A 19 -26.28 37.36 4.84
CA VAL A 19 -26.00 36.16 4.04
C VAL A 19 -24.82 36.38 3.08
N ALA A 20 -24.41 37.63 2.85
CA ALA A 20 -23.34 37.99 1.91
C ALA A 20 -21.92 38.07 2.51
N SER A 21 -21.73 37.70 3.78
CA SER A 21 -20.41 37.78 4.42
C SER A 21 -20.08 36.57 5.31
N SER A 22 -20.23 35.36 4.78
CA SER A 22 -19.21 34.35 5.02
C SER A 22 -18.19 34.47 3.88
N ALA A 23 -17.31 35.47 3.99
CA ALA A 23 -16.09 35.44 3.18
C ALA A 23 -15.33 34.20 3.65
N GLU A 24 -15.49 33.08 2.94
CA GLU A 24 -14.57 31.96 3.09
C GLU A 24 -13.18 32.56 2.89
N THR A 25 -12.38 32.54 3.95
CA THR A 25 -10.97 32.93 3.86
C THR A 25 -10.32 31.93 2.92
N ARG A 26 -10.21 32.33 1.65
CA ARG A 26 -9.52 31.54 0.63
C ARG A 26 -8.08 31.39 1.11
N LYS A 27 -7.76 30.20 1.60
CA LYS A 27 -6.40 29.86 2.01
C LYS A 27 -5.57 29.72 0.73
N GLU A 28 -4.64 30.65 0.55
CA GLU A 28 -3.68 30.60 -0.55
C GLU A 28 -2.43 29.84 -0.08
N ALA A 29 -1.89 29.02 -0.98
CA ALA A 29 -0.62 28.34 -0.75
C ALA A 29 0.13 28.18 -2.08
N LYS A 30 1.47 28.19 -2.02
CA LYS A 30 2.30 27.89 -3.20
C LYS A 30 2.22 26.43 -3.61
N VAL A 31 2.09 25.52 -2.65
CA VAL A 31 1.98 24.08 -2.91
C VAL A 31 0.78 23.51 -2.16
N LEU A 32 -0.01 22.67 -2.84
CA LEU A 32 -1.10 21.93 -2.24
C LEU A 32 -0.82 20.44 -2.36
N ILE A 33 -0.76 19.75 -1.22
CA ILE A 33 -0.59 18.30 -1.14
C ILE A 33 -1.96 17.68 -0.85
N LEU A 34 -2.45 16.84 -1.75
CA LEU A 34 -3.71 16.13 -1.60
C LEU A 34 -3.45 14.71 -1.10
N GLY A 35 -3.83 14.45 0.15
CA GLY A 35 -3.63 13.21 0.88
C GLY A 35 -2.46 13.28 1.86
N ALA A 36 -2.73 13.00 3.13
CA ALA A 36 -1.77 12.77 4.20
C ALA A 36 -1.44 11.27 4.36
N GLY A 37 -1.31 10.54 3.24
CA GLY A 37 -0.70 9.21 3.22
C GLY A 37 0.82 9.28 3.35
N LEU A 38 1.52 8.13 3.36
CA LEU A 38 2.98 8.08 3.45
C LEU A 38 3.67 9.02 2.44
N SER A 39 3.26 8.99 1.16
CA SER A 39 3.85 9.83 0.11
C SER A 39 3.61 11.33 0.34
N GLY A 40 2.40 11.75 0.69
CA GLY A 40 2.08 13.15 0.93
C GLY A 40 2.75 13.71 2.18
N ILE A 41 2.80 12.90 3.23
CA ILE A 41 3.54 13.20 4.45
C ILE A 41 5.06 13.33 4.16
N THR A 42 5.63 12.43 3.37
CA THR A 42 7.04 12.52 2.93
C THR A 42 7.28 13.76 2.07
N ALA A 43 6.38 14.09 1.15
CA ALA A 43 6.48 15.29 0.33
C ALA A 43 6.47 16.56 1.19
N ALA A 44 5.56 16.66 2.17
CA ALA A 44 5.52 17.77 3.12
C ALA A 44 6.83 17.89 3.91
N LYS A 45 7.38 16.77 4.39
CA LYS A 45 8.69 16.74 5.06
C LYS A 45 9.80 17.27 4.15
N THR A 46 9.86 16.81 2.90
CA THR A 46 10.86 17.26 1.92
C THR A 46 10.76 18.76 1.64
N LEU A 47 9.54 19.31 1.54
CA LEU A 47 9.34 20.77 1.40
C LEU A 47 9.92 21.52 2.60
N LEU A 48 9.62 21.08 3.83
CA LEU A 48 10.14 21.67 5.06
C LEU A 48 11.67 21.60 5.14
N GLU A 49 12.27 20.46 4.80
CA GLU A 49 13.74 20.28 4.74
C GLU A 49 14.40 21.22 3.71
N ASN A 50 13.66 21.68 2.71
CA ASN A 50 14.10 22.65 1.71
C ASN A 50 13.63 24.09 2.00
N ASN A 51 13.17 24.38 3.23
CA ASN A 51 12.68 25.69 3.66
C ASN A 51 11.46 26.21 2.86
N ILE A 52 10.69 25.33 2.24
CA ILE A 52 9.41 25.65 1.59
C ILE A 52 8.30 25.39 2.61
N THR A 53 7.79 26.45 3.22
CA THR A 53 6.78 26.37 4.30
C THR A 53 5.38 26.80 3.87
N ASP A 54 5.26 27.38 2.67
CA ASP A 54 4.01 27.89 2.12
C ASP A 54 3.25 26.77 1.38
N PHE A 55 2.75 25.82 2.16
CA PHE A 55 1.95 24.70 1.65
C PHE A 55 0.85 24.27 2.61
N TYR A 56 -0.17 23.62 2.05
CA TYR A 56 -1.19 22.90 2.82
C TYR A 56 -1.19 21.42 2.46
N VAL A 57 -1.49 20.58 3.44
CA VAL A 57 -1.84 19.17 3.25
C VAL A 57 -3.34 19.02 3.52
N LEU A 58 -4.09 18.52 2.55
CA LEU A 58 -5.50 18.21 2.68
C LEU A 58 -5.70 16.71 2.69
N GLU A 59 -6.20 16.18 3.80
CA GLU A 59 -6.59 14.77 3.94
C GLU A 59 -8.10 14.66 3.88
N GLY A 60 -8.61 13.68 3.13
CA GLY A 60 -10.04 13.43 3.00
C GLY A 60 -10.61 12.60 4.16
N GLN A 61 -9.75 11.90 4.90
CA GLN A 61 -10.09 11.14 6.09
C GLN A 61 -9.91 11.95 7.38
N ASP A 62 -10.47 11.45 8.47
CA ASP A 62 -10.28 11.97 9.83
C ASP A 62 -8.98 11.44 10.49
N TYR A 63 -8.17 10.69 9.75
CA TYR A 63 -6.87 10.17 10.16
C TYR A 63 -5.81 10.36 9.07
N ILE A 64 -4.54 10.35 9.48
CA ILE A 64 -3.38 10.39 8.58
C ILE A 64 -2.76 8.99 8.41
N GLY A 65 -1.90 8.84 7.41
CA GLY A 65 -1.18 7.60 7.10
C GLY A 65 -1.75 6.85 5.90
N GLY A 66 -3.01 7.11 5.53
CA GLY A 66 -3.66 6.56 4.35
C GLY A 66 -3.76 5.03 4.40
N ARG A 67 -3.06 4.33 3.51
CA ARG A 67 -3.05 2.85 3.44
C ARG A 67 -2.17 2.19 4.51
N ILE A 68 -1.53 2.96 5.37
CA ILE A 68 -0.89 2.48 6.61
C ILE A 68 -1.81 2.91 7.74
N HIS A 69 -2.71 2.02 8.15
CA HIS A 69 -3.77 2.34 9.08
C HIS A 69 -4.13 1.14 9.95
N ALA A 70 -4.06 1.36 11.25
CA ALA A 70 -4.38 0.38 12.27
C ALA A 70 -5.70 0.73 12.96
N VAL A 71 -6.49 -0.28 13.32
CA VAL A 71 -7.75 -0.15 14.05
C VAL A 71 -7.75 -1.06 15.28
N GLN A 72 -8.64 -0.77 16.23
CA GLN A 72 -8.89 -1.67 17.36
C GLN A 72 -9.94 -2.72 16.97
N PHE A 73 -9.61 -3.99 17.19
CA PHE A 73 -10.50 -5.13 16.95
C PHE A 73 -10.35 -6.15 18.08
N GLU A 74 -11.42 -6.40 18.82
CA GLU A 74 -11.44 -7.38 19.93
C GLU A 74 -10.31 -7.19 20.96
N GLY A 75 -9.93 -5.94 21.24
CA GLY A 75 -8.86 -5.60 22.18
C GLY A 75 -7.44 -5.67 21.60
N PHE A 76 -7.31 -5.91 20.30
CA PHE A 76 -6.03 -5.93 19.57
C PHE A 76 -5.96 -4.81 18.55
N THR A 77 -4.74 -4.27 18.37
CA THR A 77 -4.42 -3.42 17.23
C THR A 77 -4.18 -4.30 16.02
N ILE A 78 -4.95 -4.12 14.95
CA ILE A 78 -4.76 -4.81 13.66
C ILE A 78 -4.55 -3.79 12.54
N GLU A 79 -3.73 -4.15 11.54
CA GLU A 79 -3.58 -3.34 10.34
C GLU A 79 -4.70 -3.66 9.34
N THR A 80 -5.28 -2.61 8.76
CA THR A 80 -6.30 -2.72 7.70
C THR A 80 -5.73 -2.47 6.30
N GLY A 81 -4.43 -2.20 6.21
CA GLY A 81 -3.72 -1.97 4.96
C GLY A 81 -2.35 -2.63 4.96
N ALA A 82 -1.28 -1.86 4.80
CA ALA A 82 0.07 -2.40 4.88
C ALA A 82 0.30 -3.10 6.22
N ASN A 83 0.92 -4.29 6.19
CA ASN A 83 1.24 -5.06 7.41
C ASN A 83 2.66 -5.66 7.38
N TRP A 84 3.34 -5.65 6.24
CA TRP A 84 4.70 -6.18 6.09
C TRP A 84 5.71 -5.07 5.81
N VAL A 85 6.90 -5.19 6.39
CA VAL A 85 8.11 -4.62 5.79
C VAL A 85 8.62 -5.70 4.84
N HIS A 86 8.65 -5.41 3.55
CA HIS A 86 9.12 -6.36 2.53
C HIS A 86 10.62 -6.20 2.26
N LEU A 87 11.25 -7.24 1.72
CA LEU A 87 12.60 -7.22 1.15
C LEU A 87 13.69 -6.63 2.08
N LEU A 88 13.73 -6.99 3.37
CA LEU A 88 14.60 -6.33 4.38
C LEU A 88 16.12 -6.40 4.13
N ASN A 89 16.58 -7.14 3.12
CA ASN A 89 17.99 -7.17 2.71
C ASN A 89 18.28 -6.24 1.52
N ASP A 90 17.25 -5.62 0.95
CA ASP A 90 17.34 -4.73 -0.21
C ASP A 90 17.65 -3.30 0.25
N GLU A 91 18.53 -2.62 -0.50
CA GLU A 91 18.96 -1.26 -0.20
C GLU A 91 17.81 -0.25 -0.27
N ASP A 92 16.85 -0.45 -1.18
CA ASP A 92 15.68 0.42 -1.35
C ASP A 92 14.79 0.40 -0.10
N THR A 93 14.84 -0.67 0.68
CA THR A 93 14.06 -0.82 1.92
C THR A 93 14.84 -0.41 3.18
N ALA A 94 16.11 -0.04 3.05
CA ALA A 94 16.96 0.36 4.18
C ALA A 94 16.34 1.46 5.07
N PRO A 95 15.62 2.48 4.55
CA PRO A 95 14.94 3.46 5.40
C PRO A 95 13.90 2.82 6.33
N LEU A 96 13.15 1.84 5.84
CA LEU A 96 12.15 1.12 6.64
C LEU A 96 12.82 0.21 7.67
N VAL A 97 13.89 -0.49 7.28
CA VAL A 97 14.68 -1.34 8.20
C VAL A 97 15.28 -0.52 9.34
N LYS A 98 15.83 0.66 9.02
CA LYS A 98 16.35 1.59 10.03
C LYS A 98 15.25 2.01 11.00
N ARG A 99 14.08 2.40 10.47
CA ARG A 99 12.96 2.84 11.32
C ARG A 99 12.46 1.74 12.23
N LYS A 100 12.27 0.54 11.71
CA LYS A 100 11.89 -0.65 12.49
C LYS A 100 12.79 -0.82 13.71
N LYS A 101 14.11 -0.60 13.55
CA LYS A 101 15.10 -0.67 14.65
C LYS A 101 14.93 0.49 15.63
N GLU A 102 14.84 1.72 15.16
CA GLU A 102 14.68 2.92 16.00
C GLU A 102 13.40 2.92 16.84
N THR A 103 12.30 2.38 16.30
CA THR A 103 11.03 2.31 17.02
C THR A 103 10.90 1.03 17.85
N GLU A 104 11.90 0.14 17.79
CA GLU A 104 11.85 -1.20 18.38
C GLU A 104 10.54 -1.92 18.01
N MET A 105 10.20 -1.91 16.72
CA MET A 105 8.94 -2.46 16.22
C MET A 105 8.87 -3.97 16.43
N SER A 106 7.82 -4.44 17.09
CA SER A 106 7.56 -5.86 17.28
C SER A 106 6.81 -6.49 16.09
N GLY A 107 6.97 -7.80 15.95
CA GLY A 107 6.51 -8.54 14.79
C GLY A 107 7.21 -9.89 14.62
N VAL A 108 6.91 -10.57 13.53
CA VAL A 108 7.33 -11.95 13.26
C VAL A 108 7.98 -12.03 11.89
N TRP A 109 9.07 -12.80 11.78
CA TRP A 109 9.68 -13.11 10.50
C TRP A 109 8.82 -14.10 9.73
N CYS A 110 8.56 -13.82 8.45
CA CYS A 110 7.74 -14.69 7.63
C CYS A 110 8.54 -15.90 7.16
N ASN A 111 7.95 -17.10 7.32
CA ASN A 111 8.46 -18.32 6.72
C ASN A 111 7.47 -18.80 5.65
N TYR A 112 7.74 -18.43 4.39
CA TYR A 112 6.88 -18.79 3.26
C TYR A 112 7.01 -20.25 2.79
N SER A 113 7.93 -21.01 3.39
CA SER A 113 8.14 -22.43 3.13
C SER A 113 7.38 -23.34 4.10
N ASP A 114 6.94 -22.81 5.25
CA ASP A 114 6.11 -23.54 6.22
C ASP A 114 4.63 -23.34 5.89
N VAL A 115 4.15 -24.14 4.95
CA VAL A 115 2.81 -24.02 4.36
C VAL A 115 2.01 -25.30 4.49
N ILE A 116 0.70 -25.15 4.68
CA ILE A 116 -0.27 -26.24 4.62
C ILE A 116 -1.37 -25.83 3.64
N ILE A 117 -1.62 -26.67 2.64
CA ILE A 117 -2.67 -26.46 1.64
C ILE A 117 -3.82 -27.41 1.95
N ARG A 118 -5.03 -26.86 2.10
CA ARG A 118 -6.24 -27.64 2.37
C ARG A 118 -7.25 -27.51 1.23
N ASP A 119 -7.98 -28.59 0.97
CA ASP A 119 -9.11 -28.58 0.05
C ASP A 119 -10.37 -27.92 0.67
N GLU A 120 -11.45 -27.87 -0.09
CA GLU A 120 -12.74 -27.33 0.35
C GLU A 120 -13.39 -28.08 1.52
N ASN A 121 -12.96 -29.31 1.79
CA ASN A 121 -13.43 -30.13 2.91
C ASN A 121 -12.51 -30.01 4.14
N GLY A 122 -11.43 -29.23 4.05
CA GLY A 122 -10.43 -29.08 5.10
C GLY A 122 -9.38 -30.19 5.15
N GLN A 123 -9.36 -31.10 4.17
CA GLN A 123 -8.33 -32.14 4.07
C GLN A 123 -7.00 -31.54 3.65
N ASP A 124 -5.92 -31.94 4.30
CA ASP A 124 -4.55 -31.58 3.90
C ASP A 124 -4.21 -32.25 2.57
N ILE A 125 -3.96 -31.42 1.56
CA ILE A 125 -3.58 -31.82 0.20
C ILE A 125 -2.17 -31.35 -0.16
N THR A 126 -1.35 -30.99 0.83
CA THR A 126 0.00 -30.45 0.65
C THR A 126 0.86 -31.43 -0.16
N ASP A 127 1.42 -30.93 -1.26
CA ASP A 127 2.26 -31.68 -2.20
C ASP A 127 3.61 -30.99 -2.33
N TRP A 128 4.59 -31.48 -1.55
CA TRP A 128 5.93 -30.91 -1.50
C TRP A 128 6.70 -31.05 -2.82
N GLU A 129 6.36 -32.02 -3.67
CA GLU A 129 6.98 -32.14 -4.99
C GLU A 129 6.60 -30.97 -5.89
N ILE A 130 5.32 -30.58 -5.87
CA ILE A 130 4.82 -29.42 -6.62
C ILE A 130 5.41 -28.13 -6.07
N ILE A 131 5.41 -27.96 -4.75
CA ILE A 131 5.96 -26.77 -4.09
C ILE A 131 7.44 -26.59 -4.45
N HIS A 132 8.25 -27.63 -4.25
CA HIS A 132 9.67 -27.57 -4.61
C HIS A 132 9.91 -27.41 -6.11
N THR A 133 9.02 -27.92 -6.96
CA THR A 133 9.10 -27.69 -8.41
C THR A 133 8.88 -26.22 -8.75
N PHE A 134 7.90 -25.57 -8.12
CA PHE A 134 7.70 -24.13 -8.31
C PHE A 134 8.88 -23.33 -7.78
N ASP A 135 9.17 -23.47 -6.49
CA ASP A 135 10.13 -22.63 -5.76
C ASP A 135 11.56 -22.80 -6.32
N ASN A 136 11.99 -24.03 -6.64
CA ASN A 136 13.39 -24.26 -7.07
C ASN A 136 13.59 -24.33 -8.58
N LYS A 137 12.53 -24.48 -9.40
CA LYS A 137 12.70 -24.62 -10.87
C LYS A 137 11.96 -23.55 -11.66
N ILE A 138 10.79 -23.13 -11.21
CA ILE A 138 10.02 -22.12 -11.93
C ILE A 138 10.51 -20.73 -11.56
N GLU A 139 10.72 -20.42 -10.27
CA GLU A 139 11.18 -19.10 -9.85
C GLU A 139 12.54 -18.73 -10.47
N GLU A 140 13.52 -19.62 -10.44
CA GLU A 140 14.83 -19.40 -11.10
C GLU A 140 14.68 -19.10 -12.60
N LYS A 141 13.78 -19.82 -13.29
CA LYS A 141 13.51 -19.60 -14.72
C LYS A 141 12.80 -18.28 -14.99
N ILE A 142 12.03 -17.73 -14.04
CA ILE A 142 11.39 -16.43 -14.21
C ILE A 142 12.47 -15.37 -14.39
N GLU A 143 13.43 -15.28 -13.48
CA GLU A 143 14.50 -14.28 -13.53
C GLU A 143 15.36 -14.43 -14.78
N GLU A 144 15.79 -15.66 -15.11
CA GLU A 144 16.56 -15.94 -16.32
C GLU A 144 15.82 -15.54 -17.60
N PHE A 145 14.52 -15.87 -17.66
CA PHE A 145 13.71 -15.58 -18.85
C PHE A 145 13.43 -14.09 -18.97
N GLN A 146 13.13 -13.40 -17.88
CA GLN A 146 13.01 -11.93 -17.86
C GLN A 146 14.31 -11.28 -18.36
N TRP A 147 15.47 -11.70 -17.85
CA TRP A 147 16.76 -11.14 -18.24
C TRP A 147 17.05 -11.34 -19.73
N THR A 148 16.82 -12.55 -20.24
CA THR A 148 17.01 -12.89 -21.66
C THR A 148 16.13 -12.03 -22.56
N ARG A 149 14.85 -11.87 -22.22
CA ARG A 149 13.90 -11.07 -22.99
C ARG A 149 14.25 -9.58 -22.98
N LYS A 150 14.59 -9.03 -21.81
CA LYS A 150 15.03 -7.63 -21.66
C LYS A 150 16.29 -7.35 -22.50
N ARG A 151 17.30 -8.23 -22.44
CA ARG A 151 18.53 -8.11 -23.25
C ARG A 151 18.27 -8.13 -24.77
N ARG A 152 17.26 -8.87 -25.20
CA ARG A 152 16.86 -8.97 -26.61
C ARG A 152 15.87 -7.88 -27.03
N ASN A 153 15.59 -6.91 -26.14
CA ASN A 153 14.62 -5.85 -26.36
C ASN A 153 13.22 -6.39 -26.77
N MET A 154 12.82 -7.52 -26.20
CA MET A 154 11.52 -8.11 -26.47
C MET A 154 10.42 -7.36 -25.71
N PRO A 155 9.21 -7.23 -26.30
CA PRO A 155 8.10 -6.62 -25.61
C PRO A 155 7.72 -7.42 -24.36
N ASP A 156 7.13 -6.72 -23.40
CA ASP A 156 6.55 -7.34 -22.22
C ASP A 156 5.36 -8.25 -22.60
N ILE A 157 5.04 -9.18 -21.71
CA ILE A 157 3.94 -10.14 -21.85
C ILE A 157 3.21 -10.29 -20.51
N PRO A 158 1.96 -10.76 -20.50
CA PRO A 158 1.30 -11.15 -19.26
C PRO A 158 2.08 -12.23 -18.51
N ALA A 159 2.09 -12.16 -17.18
CA ALA A 159 2.77 -13.13 -16.33
C ALA A 159 2.32 -14.56 -16.61
N ARG A 160 1.02 -14.79 -16.88
CA ARG A 160 0.50 -16.10 -17.25
C ARG A 160 1.17 -16.67 -18.50
N VAL A 161 1.38 -15.85 -19.53
CA VAL A 161 2.06 -16.29 -20.77
C VAL A 161 3.52 -16.62 -20.47
N GLY A 162 4.20 -15.80 -19.68
CA GLY A 162 5.58 -16.05 -19.27
C GLY A 162 5.75 -17.37 -18.53
N LEU A 163 4.89 -17.64 -17.54
CA LEU A 163 4.85 -18.89 -16.77
C LEU A 163 4.63 -20.11 -17.68
N GLN A 164 3.70 -20.04 -18.62
CA GLN A 164 3.44 -21.13 -19.58
C GLN A 164 4.64 -21.39 -20.49
N LEU A 165 5.34 -20.35 -20.94
CA LEU A 165 6.52 -20.47 -21.80
C LEU A 165 7.71 -21.11 -21.06
N ILE A 166 7.82 -20.92 -19.74
CA ILE A 166 8.86 -21.55 -18.91
C ILE A 166 8.43 -22.91 -18.32
N GLY A 167 7.22 -23.36 -18.65
CA GLY A 167 6.73 -24.71 -18.39
C GLY A 167 5.80 -24.86 -17.17
N TRP A 168 5.38 -23.77 -16.54
CA TRP A 168 4.40 -23.82 -15.45
C TRP A 168 2.96 -23.74 -15.97
N LYS A 169 2.12 -24.68 -15.54
CA LYS A 169 0.67 -24.70 -15.82
C LYS A 169 -0.07 -25.11 -14.55
N SER A 170 -1.02 -24.28 -14.11
CA SER A 170 -1.82 -24.50 -12.90
C SER A 170 -3.18 -25.13 -13.21
N ASN A 171 -3.20 -26.44 -13.44
CA ASN A 171 -4.41 -27.18 -13.80
C ASN A 171 -5.07 -27.84 -12.58
N ARG A 172 -4.26 -28.40 -11.67
CA ARG A 172 -4.72 -29.03 -10.43
C ARG A 172 -5.11 -27.97 -9.39
N PRO A 173 -6.06 -28.26 -8.48
CA PRO A 173 -6.43 -27.34 -7.40
C PRO A 173 -5.23 -26.83 -6.58
N ILE A 174 -4.33 -27.73 -6.17
CA ILE A 174 -3.11 -27.35 -5.44
C ILE A 174 -2.21 -26.38 -6.22
N GLU A 175 -2.03 -26.58 -7.53
CA GLU A 175 -1.20 -25.71 -8.36
C GLU A 175 -1.81 -24.31 -8.46
N LYS A 176 -3.15 -24.21 -8.49
CA LYS A 176 -3.87 -22.93 -8.50
C LYS A 176 -3.73 -22.19 -7.17
N VAL A 177 -3.85 -22.89 -6.04
CA VAL A 177 -3.67 -22.27 -4.71
C VAL A 177 -2.22 -21.84 -4.51
N LEU A 178 -1.25 -22.66 -4.96
CA LEU A 178 0.17 -22.30 -4.92
C LEU A 178 0.46 -21.07 -5.79
N GLU A 179 -0.03 -21.05 -7.02
CA GLU A 179 0.13 -19.91 -7.94
C GLU A 179 -0.50 -18.63 -7.35
N TYR A 180 -1.70 -18.73 -6.79
CA TYR A 180 -2.34 -17.62 -6.09
C TYR A 180 -1.47 -17.10 -4.94
N PHE A 181 -0.93 -17.99 -4.10
CA PHE A 181 -0.10 -17.59 -2.96
C PHE A 181 1.24 -16.96 -3.38
N ARG A 182 1.81 -17.38 -4.50
CA ARG A 182 3.09 -16.87 -5.01
C ARG A 182 2.92 -15.59 -5.84
N LEU A 183 1.78 -15.40 -6.51
CA LEU A 183 1.57 -14.29 -7.45
C LEU A 183 0.46 -13.34 -7.00
N ASP A 184 -0.79 -13.80 -6.98
CA ASP A 184 -1.95 -12.96 -6.67
C ASP A 184 -1.85 -12.34 -5.27
N PHE A 185 -1.34 -13.10 -4.29
CA PHE A 185 -1.12 -12.60 -2.94
C PHE A 185 -0.12 -11.43 -2.89
N GLU A 186 0.83 -11.37 -3.83
CA GLU A 186 1.80 -10.26 -3.94
C GLU A 186 1.26 -9.10 -4.79
N HIS A 187 0.57 -9.40 -5.90
CA HIS A 187 0.20 -8.42 -6.90
C HIS A 187 -1.26 -7.94 -6.83
N ALA A 188 -2.06 -8.56 -5.96
CA ALA A 188 -3.51 -8.36 -5.83
C ALA A 188 -4.29 -8.51 -7.15
N LYS A 189 -3.72 -9.23 -8.13
CA LYS A 189 -4.25 -9.42 -9.48
C LYS A 189 -3.86 -10.80 -10.00
N PRO A 190 -4.72 -11.41 -10.84
CA PRO A 190 -4.36 -12.64 -11.52
C PRO A 190 -3.18 -12.42 -12.48
N PRO A 191 -2.38 -13.46 -12.77
CA PRO A 191 -1.19 -13.36 -13.61
C PRO A 191 -1.50 -12.96 -15.07
N ASP A 192 -2.75 -13.01 -15.49
CA ASP A 192 -3.22 -12.48 -16.78
C ASP A 192 -3.14 -10.94 -16.87
N LEU A 193 -3.15 -10.27 -15.72
CA LEU A 193 -3.16 -8.80 -15.59
C LEU A 193 -1.86 -8.23 -15.01
N VAL A 194 -0.89 -9.09 -14.70
CA VAL A 194 0.41 -8.72 -14.15
C VAL A 194 1.45 -8.77 -15.27
N SER A 195 2.33 -7.78 -15.33
CA SER A 195 3.47 -7.77 -16.24
C SER A 195 4.44 -8.90 -15.87
N PHE A 196 4.90 -9.68 -16.85
CA PHE A 196 5.90 -10.70 -16.58
C PHE A 196 7.22 -10.09 -16.11
N TYR A 197 7.57 -8.87 -16.54
CA TYR A 197 8.76 -8.15 -16.06
C TYR A 197 8.64 -7.57 -14.65
N GLN A 198 7.45 -7.56 -14.06
CA GLN A 198 7.20 -7.13 -12.69
C GLN A 198 7.20 -8.28 -11.68
N LEU A 199 7.31 -9.54 -12.12
CA LEU A 199 7.50 -10.64 -11.18
C LEU A 199 8.87 -10.51 -10.52
N PHE A 200 8.92 -10.76 -9.22
CA PHE A 200 10.15 -10.78 -8.44
C PHE A 200 10.08 -11.88 -7.40
N SER A 201 11.25 -12.38 -7.00
CA SER A 201 11.36 -13.38 -5.95
C SER A 201 11.14 -12.75 -4.58
N LYS A 202 10.37 -13.42 -3.72
CA LYS A 202 10.12 -12.92 -2.37
C LYS A 202 11.40 -12.92 -1.55
N GLY A 203 11.70 -11.78 -0.94
CA GLY A 203 12.83 -11.61 -0.03
C GLY A 203 12.47 -11.97 1.42
N LYS A 204 13.33 -11.54 2.34
CA LYS A 204 13.03 -11.63 3.77
C LYS A 204 12.01 -10.57 4.14
N ASP A 205 10.86 -11.01 4.65
CA ASP A 205 9.77 -10.13 5.05
C ASP A 205 9.50 -10.21 6.56
N PHE A 206 9.06 -9.09 7.13
CA PHE A 206 8.73 -8.96 8.54
C PHE A 206 7.27 -8.51 8.70
N PHE A 207 6.46 -9.37 9.31
CA PHE A 207 5.07 -9.08 9.64
C PHE A 207 4.99 -8.24 10.91
N VAL A 208 4.43 -7.04 10.82
CA VAL A 208 4.27 -6.13 11.95
C VAL A 208 3.10 -6.59 12.83
N SER A 209 3.34 -6.80 14.12
CA SER A 209 2.28 -7.16 15.08
C SER A 209 2.38 -6.29 16.35
N ASP A 210 2.78 -5.03 16.15
CA ASP A 210 3.03 -4.09 17.23
C ASP A 210 1.72 -3.43 17.69
N PRO A 211 1.41 -3.40 19.00
CA PRO A 211 0.17 -2.79 19.49
C PRO A 211 0.08 -1.28 19.21
N ARG A 212 1.21 -0.63 18.91
CA ARG A 212 1.26 0.79 18.51
C ARG A 212 0.89 1.01 17.03
N GLY A 213 0.82 -0.06 16.24
CA GLY A 213 0.51 -0.06 14.81
C GLY A 213 1.67 0.36 13.90
N TYR A 214 1.55 0.00 12.63
CA TYR A 214 2.52 0.24 11.56
C TYR A 214 2.59 1.74 11.19
N GLY A 215 1.61 2.54 11.62
CA GLY A 215 1.62 4.00 11.55
C GLY A 215 2.82 4.67 12.25
N LEU A 216 3.59 3.95 13.09
CA LEU A 216 4.87 4.45 13.62
C LEU A 216 5.89 4.85 12.53
N PHE A 217 5.74 4.33 11.31
CA PHE A 217 6.54 4.73 10.16
C PHE A 217 6.10 6.06 9.56
N THR A 218 4.83 6.46 9.69
CA THR A 218 4.36 7.76 9.19
C THR A 218 4.76 8.90 10.13
N LYS A 219 5.04 8.59 11.41
CA LYS A 219 5.62 9.53 12.39
C LYS A 219 7.03 10.04 12.04
N ILE A 220 7.70 9.48 11.04
CA ILE A 220 9.00 9.95 10.50
C ILE A 220 8.95 11.44 10.11
N CYS A 221 7.78 11.95 9.74
CA CYS A 221 7.64 13.27 9.14
C CYS A 221 6.95 14.30 10.04
N THR A 222 6.47 13.89 11.21
CA THR A 222 5.76 14.77 12.15
C THR A 222 6.58 15.13 13.39
N SER A 223 7.78 14.56 13.56
CA SER A 223 8.70 14.89 14.67
C SER A 223 9.53 16.15 14.39
N LEU A 224 8.90 17.15 13.77
CA LEU A 224 9.38 18.54 13.72
C LEU A 224 8.70 19.35 14.82
#